data_AF-A0A4Q4N0H4-F1
#
_entry.id   AF-A0A4Q4N0H4-F1
#
_cell.length_a   1.000
_cell.length_b   1.000
_cell.length_c   1.000
_cell.angle_alpha   90.00
_cell.angle_beta   90.00
_cell.angle_gamma   90.00
#
_symmetry.space_group_name_H-M   'P 1'
#
loop_
_entity.id
_entity.type
_entity.pdbx_description
1 polymer ?
#
loop_
_entity_poly.entity_id
_entity_poly.type
_entity_poly.pdbx_seq_one_letter_code
_entity_poly.pdbx_strand_id
1 'polypeptide(L)'
;MTSFSPATITVQRIVTADTLSTLLRSFDGLPNNPASLYLSSTAQNLVVYVAPKRTLSTISLPYLIEALRRKEENASALKSLLENGPVIKVFFDARKTAKILFDSCGITLSNPPCTIRAHIHEVQMLELALRQGDGSREWLAGLDQCIARDSDLEIEMHVPAGLCRSIRYDERILHLPVLWKKYHDRLLGKSFWVATIREATQKRLAVSCGGSHRGYSVDSARSAWDRDSIEEERDSWNDDVMMDHIHNGDWLGGAEHWAKFDVL
;
A
#
# COMPACT_ATOMS: atom_id res chain seq x y z
N MET A 1 -22.41 22.37 -20.18
CA MET A 1 -22.29 20.93 -19.89
C MET A 1 -21.07 20.41 -20.62
N THR A 2 -19.92 20.35 -19.96
CA THR A 2 -18.70 19.75 -20.52
C THR A 2 -18.79 18.24 -20.35
N SER A 3 -18.99 17.51 -21.45
CA SER A 3 -18.92 16.05 -21.44
C SER A 3 -17.46 15.65 -21.15
N PHE A 4 -17.21 15.10 -19.96
CA PHE A 4 -15.94 14.46 -19.67
C PHE A 4 -15.86 13.21 -20.53
N SER A 5 -14.94 13.19 -21.49
CA SER A 5 -14.57 11.93 -22.16
C SER A 5 -14.05 10.98 -21.08
N PRO A 6 -14.53 9.72 -21.04
CA PRO A 6 -14.05 8.77 -20.06
C PRO A 6 -12.55 8.56 -20.20
N ALA A 7 -11.86 8.44 -19.07
CA ALA A 7 -10.43 8.23 -19.03
C ALA A 7 -10.07 6.81 -19.49
N THR A 8 -9.44 6.67 -20.66
CA THR A 8 -8.98 5.36 -21.16
C THR A 8 -7.86 4.79 -20.28
N ILE A 9 -8.04 3.55 -19.81
CA ILE A 9 -7.01 2.77 -19.10
C ILE A 9 -6.33 1.83 -20.09
N THR A 10 -4.99 1.82 -20.12
CA THR A 10 -4.20 0.87 -20.90
C THR A 10 -3.98 -0.40 -20.08
N VAL A 11 -4.36 -1.56 -20.61
CA VAL A 11 -4.19 -2.85 -19.93
C VAL A 11 -3.13 -3.69 -20.65
N GLN A 12 -2.14 -4.19 -19.91
CA GLN A 12 -1.06 -5.03 -20.44
C GLN A 12 -0.82 -6.29 -19.60
N ARG A 13 -0.43 -7.37 -20.28
CA ARG A 13 -0.06 -8.64 -19.65
C ARG A 13 1.44 -8.85 -19.79
N ILE A 14 2.10 -9.13 -18.67
CA ILE A 14 3.55 -9.32 -18.58
C ILE A 14 3.84 -10.80 -18.36
N VAL A 15 4.41 -11.44 -19.39
CA VAL A 15 4.76 -12.87 -19.41
C VAL A 15 6.13 -13.15 -20.02
N THR A 16 6.89 -12.10 -20.35
CA THR A 16 8.23 -12.20 -20.96
C THR A 16 9.17 -11.14 -20.38
N ALA A 17 10.48 -11.34 -20.55
CA ALA A 17 11.50 -10.38 -20.09
C ALA A 17 11.37 -9.01 -20.77
N ASP A 18 11.04 -8.97 -22.08
CA ASP A 18 10.92 -7.72 -22.83
C ASP A 18 9.73 -6.87 -22.35
N THR A 19 8.59 -7.52 -22.08
CA THR A 19 7.41 -6.83 -21.55
C THR A 19 7.65 -6.35 -20.12
N LEU A 20 8.37 -7.12 -19.31
CA LEU A 20 8.77 -6.71 -17.97
C LEU A 20 9.75 -5.52 -17.99
N SER A 21 10.73 -5.54 -18.88
CA SER A 21 11.68 -4.42 -19.06
C SER A 21 10.96 -3.13 -19.42
N THR A 22 9.98 -3.21 -20.33
CA THR A 22 9.15 -2.07 -20.73
C THR A 22 8.35 -1.51 -19.55
N LEU A 23 7.78 -2.39 -18.72
CA LEU A 23 7.09 -1.98 -17.49
C LEU A 23 8.04 -1.29 -16.50
N LEU A 24 9.26 -1.82 -16.28
CA LEU A 24 10.22 -1.24 -15.34
C LEU A 24 10.65 0.17 -15.73
N ARG A 25 10.94 0.40 -17.02
CA ARG A 25 11.23 1.76 -17.54
C ARG A 25 10.06 2.71 -17.33
N SER A 26 8.84 2.19 -17.26
CA SER A 26 7.66 3.01 -16.95
C SER A 26 7.62 3.48 -15.50
N PHE A 27 8.46 2.95 -14.61
CA PHE A 27 8.54 3.39 -13.21
C PHE A 27 9.55 4.53 -13.00
N ASP A 28 10.38 4.82 -13.99
CA ASP A 28 11.36 5.90 -13.92
C ASP A 28 10.66 7.26 -13.77
N GLY A 29 11.08 8.02 -12.76
CA GLY A 29 10.58 9.37 -12.49
C GLY A 29 9.14 9.45 -11.97
N LEU A 30 8.56 8.35 -11.49
CA LEU A 30 7.22 8.40 -10.91
C LEU A 30 7.17 9.27 -9.64
N PRO A 31 6.17 10.18 -9.52
CA PRO A 31 6.01 10.97 -8.31
C PRO A 31 5.50 10.13 -7.13
N ASN A 32 5.89 10.54 -5.92
CA ASN A 32 5.40 9.96 -4.66
C ASN A 32 4.25 10.78 -4.05
N ASN A 33 4.05 12.03 -4.47
CA ASN A 33 2.94 12.86 -4.00
C ASN A 33 2.23 13.54 -5.18
N PRO A 34 1.04 13.07 -5.58
CA PRO A 34 0.36 11.87 -5.06
C PRO A 34 1.12 10.58 -5.41
N ALA A 35 0.84 9.49 -4.68
CA ALA A 35 1.45 8.19 -4.94
C ALA A 35 1.12 7.70 -6.37
N SER A 36 2.08 7.05 -7.02
CA SER A 36 1.92 6.61 -8.42
C SER A 36 1.64 5.12 -8.57
N LEU A 37 2.08 4.29 -7.63
CA LEU A 37 2.17 2.85 -7.79
C LEU A 37 1.20 2.13 -6.84
N TYR A 38 0.18 1.49 -7.42
CA TYR A 38 -0.86 0.77 -6.69
C TYR A 38 -0.75 -0.72 -7.00
N LEU A 39 -0.80 -1.55 -5.97
CA LEU A 39 -0.59 -2.99 -6.11
C LEU A 39 -1.73 -3.78 -5.47
N SER A 40 -2.03 -4.90 -6.12
CA SER A 40 -2.84 -5.98 -5.56
C SER A 40 -2.38 -7.31 -6.15
N SER A 41 -2.98 -8.41 -5.73
CA SER A 41 -2.68 -9.71 -6.32
C SER A 41 -3.92 -10.57 -6.44
N THR A 42 -3.87 -11.45 -7.44
CA THR A 42 -4.70 -12.63 -7.53
C THR A 42 -3.84 -13.86 -7.23
N ALA A 43 -4.43 -15.05 -7.24
CA ALA A 43 -3.65 -16.29 -7.08
C ALA A 43 -2.65 -16.54 -8.24
N GLN A 44 -2.81 -15.88 -9.39
CA GLN A 44 -1.96 -16.11 -10.58
C GLN A 44 -1.16 -14.89 -11.01
N ASN A 45 -1.54 -13.68 -10.58
CA ASN A 45 -0.95 -12.44 -11.08
C ASN A 45 -0.69 -11.44 -9.95
N LEU A 46 0.46 -10.78 -10.01
CA LEU A 46 0.66 -9.48 -9.38
C LEU A 46 0.05 -8.41 -10.29
N VAL A 47 -0.82 -7.57 -9.74
CA VAL A 47 -1.47 -6.48 -10.47
C VAL A 47 -0.80 -5.18 -10.07
N VAL A 48 -0.36 -4.41 -11.05
CA VAL A 48 0.32 -3.13 -10.86
C VAL A 48 -0.43 -2.07 -11.66
N TYR A 49 -0.96 -1.07 -10.96
CA TYR A 49 -1.59 0.09 -11.57
C TYR A 49 -0.71 1.33 -11.37
N VAL A 50 -0.32 1.95 -12.49
CA VAL A 50 0.47 3.18 -12.54
C VAL A 50 -0.48 4.34 -12.85
N ALA A 51 -0.92 5.06 -11.83
CA ALA A 51 -2.03 6.02 -11.95
C ALA A 51 -1.74 7.20 -12.92
N PRO A 52 -0.57 7.87 -12.88
CA PRO A 52 -0.30 8.99 -13.80
C PRO A 52 -0.28 8.56 -15.27
N LYS A 53 0.12 7.31 -15.53
CA LYS A 53 0.20 6.74 -16.88
C LYS A 53 -1.08 6.02 -17.29
N ARG A 54 -2.03 5.83 -16.35
CA ARG A 54 -3.27 5.08 -16.53
C ARG A 54 -3.02 3.67 -17.10
N THR A 55 -1.96 3.02 -16.62
CA THR A 55 -1.55 1.69 -17.11
C THR A 55 -1.76 0.65 -16.03
N LEU A 56 -2.57 -0.36 -16.33
CA LEU A 56 -2.76 -1.55 -15.51
C LEU A 56 -1.99 -2.71 -16.12
N SER A 57 -1.11 -3.31 -15.33
CA SER A 57 -0.25 -4.41 -15.75
C SER A 57 -0.49 -5.63 -14.88
N THR A 58 -0.74 -6.78 -15.49
CA THR A 58 -0.79 -8.06 -14.78
C THR A 58 0.48 -8.85 -15.06
N ILE A 59 1.28 -9.08 -14.03
CA ILE A 59 2.51 -9.87 -14.10
C ILE A 59 2.18 -11.29 -13.67
N SER A 60 2.38 -12.25 -14.59
CA SER A 60 2.19 -13.66 -14.31
C SER A 60 3.14 -14.13 -13.20
N LEU A 61 2.60 -14.61 -12.08
CA LEU A 61 3.41 -15.12 -10.98
C LEU A 61 4.25 -16.34 -11.39
N PRO A 62 3.72 -17.36 -12.11
CA PRO A 62 4.55 -18.47 -12.59
C PRO A 62 5.76 -18.01 -13.43
N TYR A 63 5.57 -16.99 -14.27
CA TYR A 63 6.68 -16.39 -15.03
C TYR A 63 7.68 -15.70 -14.09
N LEU A 64 7.20 -14.84 -13.19
CA LEU A 64 8.07 -14.09 -12.28
C LEU A 64 8.89 -15.01 -11.37
N ILE A 65 8.30 -16.09 -10.87
CA ILE A 65 8.97 -17.11 -10.05
C ILE A 65 10.13 -17.74 -10.81
N GLU A 66 9.88 -18.19 -12.05
CA GLU A 66 10.90 -18.83 -12.87
C GLU A 66 12.01 -17.84 -13.27
N ALA A 67 11.65 -16.60 -13.61
CA ALA A 67 12.59 -15.53 -13.94
C ALA A 67 13.49 -15.16 -12.75
N LEU A 68 12.93 -15.08 -11.53
CA LEU A 68 13.71 -14.87 -10.30
C LEU A 68 14.62 -16.07 -9.99
N ARG A 69 14.15 -17.30 -10.18
CA ARG A 69 14.97 -18.52 -10.00
C ARG A 69 16.17 -18.54 -10.95
N ARG A 70 15.98 -18.08 -12.19
CA ARG A 70 17.03 -17.92 -13.20
C ARG A 70 17.92 -16.69 -12.99
N LYS A 71 17.59 -15.85 -11.99
CA LYS A 71 18.26 -14.57 -11.74
C LYS A 71 18.27 -13.65 -12.96
N GLU A 72 17.15 -13.61 -13.69
CA GLU A 72 16.97 -12.66 -14.78
C GLU A 72 17.09 -11.23 -14.23
N GLU A 73 17.76 -10.36 -14.99
CA GLU A 73 18.07 -8.99 -14.59
C GLU A 73 16.80 -8.19 -14.27
N ASN A 74 15.83 -8.19 -15.19
CA ASN A 74 14.57 -7.46 -15.01
C ASN A 74 13.74 -7.98 -13.82
N ALA A 75 13.71 -9.29 -13.58
CA ALA A 75 13.01 -9.85 -12.43
C ALA A 75 13.67 -9.45 -11.10
N SER A 76 15.02 -9.47 -11.08
CA SER A 76 15.81 -9.03 -9.93
C SER A 76 15.64 -7.52 -9.68
N ALA A 77 15.56 -6.71 -10.73
CA ALA A 77 15.30 -5.28 -10.65
C ALA A 77 13.89 -4.98 -10.10
N LEU A 78 12.86 -5.71 -10.55
CA LEU A 78 11.51 -5.59 -9.99
C LEU A 78 11.50 -5.94 -8.49
N LYS A 79 12.14 -7.05 -8.11
CA LYS A 79 12.28 -7.44 -6.70
C LYS A 79 12.94 -6.33 -5.89
N SER A 80 14.09 -5.84 -6.35
CA SER A 80 14.82 -4.75 -5.68
C SER A 80 13.99 -3.47 -5.56
N LEU A 81 13.23 -3.11 -6.60
CA LEU A 81 12.33 -1.96 -6.58
C LEU A 81 11.21 -2.13 -5.55
N LEU A 82 10.60 -3.31 -5.46
CA LEU A 82 9.55 -3.59 -4.49
C LEU A 82 10.09 -3.56 -3.06
N GLU A 83 11.24 -4.19 -2.81
CA GLU A 83 11.86 -4.34 -1.48
C GLU A 83 12.57 -3.08 -0.99
N ASN A 84 13.22 -2.32 -1.88
CA ASN A 84 14.16 -1.26 -1.49
C ASN A 84 13.93 0.07 -2.22
N GLY A 85 13.14 0.05 -3.31
CA GLY A 85 12.91 1.25 -4.12
C GLY A 85 12.18 2.36 -3.37
N PRO A 86 12.52 3.64 -3.63
CA PRO A 86 11.95 4.79 -2.91
C PRO A 86 10.53 5.16 -3.36
N VAL A 87 10.00 4.46 -4.36
CA VAL A 87 8.62 4.69 -4.84
C VAL A 87 7.63 4.19 -3.79
N ILE A 88 6.66 5.03 -3.42
CA ILE A 88 5.55 4.65 -2.53
C ILE A 88 4.68 3.61 -3.23
N LYS A 89 4.46 2.49 -2.55
CA LYS A 89 3.59 1.40 -2.97
C LYS A 89 2.31 1.44 -2.15
N VAL A 90 1.18 1.57 -2.83
CA VAL A 90 -0.12 1.65 -2.19
C VAL A 90 -0.88 0.35 -2.39
N PHE A 91 -1.41 -0.19 -1.29
CA PHE A 91 -2.30 -1.34 -1.27
C PHE A 91 -3.62 -0.92 -0.63
N PHE A 92 -4.70 -1.66 -0.90
CA PHE A 92 -5.86 -1.57 -0.02
C PHE A 92 -5.53 -2.22 1.34
N ASP A 93 -5.19 -3.50 1.28
CA ASP A 93 -4.72 -4.35 2.37
C ASP A 93 -3.50 -5.11 1.83
N ALA A 94 -2.32 -4.85 2.39
CA ALA A 94 -1.07 -5.39 1.85
C ALA A 94 -0.82 -6.85 2.25
N ARG A 95 -1.51 -7.37 3.28
CA ARG A 95 -1.15 -8.64 3.94
C ARG A 95 -1.15 -9.82 2.97
N LYS A 96 -2.24 -10.00 2.24
CA LYS A 96 -2.39 -11.13 1.30
C LYS A 96 -1.40 -11.06 0.15
N THR A 97 -1.21 -9.87 -0.42
CA THR A 97 -0.25 -9.67 -1.51
C THR A 97 1.18 -9.86 -1.02
N ALA A 98 1.53 -9.33 0.15
CA ALA A 98 2.83 -9.54 0.78
C ALA A 98 3.11 -11.02 1.03
N LYS A 99 2.13 -11.78 1.54
CA LYS A 99 2.26 -13.23 1.75
C LYS A 99 2.51 -13.97 0.44
N ILE A 100 1.72 -13.70 -0.60
CA ILE A 100 1.89 -14.35 -1.92
C ILE A 100 3.29 -14.05 -2.49
N LEU A 101 3.74 -12.80 -2.42
CA LEU A 101 5.04 -12.37 -2.90
C LEU A 101 6.19 -13.00 -2.09
N PHE A 102 6.04 -13.13 -0.78
CA PHE A 102 7.01 -13.79 0.07
C PHE A 102 7.08 -15.29 -0.21
N ASP A 103 5.95 -16.00 -0.08
CA ASP A 103 5.89 -17.46 -0.22
C ASP A 103 6.32 -17.93 -1.61
N SER A 104 5.91 -17.20 -2.66
CA SER A 104 6.13 -17.64 -4.04
C SER A 104 7.41 -17.08 -4.65
N CYS A 105 7.74 -15.82 -4.37
CA CYS A 105 8.81 -15.09 -5.06
C CYS A 105 10.01 -14.76 -4.14
N GLY A 106 9.91 -15.03 -2.83
CA GLY A 106 10.89 -14.61 -1.84
C GLY A 106 11.05 -13.08 -1.78
N ILE A 107 10.00 -12.33 -2.14
CA ILE A 107 9.97 -10.86 -2.09
C ILE A 107 9.46 -10.44 -0.71
N THR A 108 10.25 -9.66 0.01
CA THR A 108 9.99 -9.30 1.42
C THR A 108 9.63 -7.83 1.57
N LEU A 109 8.34 -7.53 1.75
CA LEU A 109 7.85 -6.17 1.98
C LEU A 109 7.94 -5.72 3.45
N SER A 110 8.20 -6.64 4.39
CA SER A 110 8.33 -6.34 5.82
C SER A 110 9.72 -5.83 6.22
N ASN A 111 10.60 -5.56 5.25
CA ASN A 111 11.97 -5.14 5.52
C ASN A 111 12.04 -3.67 5.99
N PRO A 112 13.16 -3.25 6.61
CA PRO A 112 13.30 -1.88 7.10
C PRO A 112 13.13 -0.79 6.02
N PRO A 113 13.67 -0.93 4.78
CA PRO A 113 13.43 0.05 3.72
C PRO A 113 11.96 0.25 3.34
N CYS A 114 11.12 -0.77 3.43
CA CYS A 114 9.68 -0.66 3.18
C CYS A 114 8.91 -0.10 4.38
N THR A 115 9.29 -0.48 5.59
CA THR A 115 8.51 -0.22 6.81
C THR A 115 8.96 1.03 7.57
N ILE A 116 10.27 1.25 7.72
CA ILE A 116 10.82 2.41 8.44
C ILE A 116 10.72 3.69 7.60
N ARG A 117 10.89 3.58 6.27
CA ARG A 117 10.77 4.72 5.35
C ARG A 117 9.34 4.95 4.84
N ALA A 118 8.37 4.23 5.39
CA ALA A 118 6.95 4.33 5.04
C ALA A 118 6.66 4.21 3.53
N HIS A 119 7.45 3.44 2.78
CA HIS A 119 7.22 3.27 1.35
C HIS A 119 6.04 2.32 1.04
N ILE A 120 5.35 1.77 2.06
CA ILE A 120 4.14 0.97 1.92
C ILE A 120 2.98 1.67 2.63
N HIS A 121 1.93 2.03 1.89
CA HIS A 121 0.70 2.60 2.45
C HIS A 121 -0.46 1.61 2.27
N GLU A 122 -1.19 1.34 3.36
CA GLU A 122 -2.43 0.57 3.33
C GLU A 122 -3.63 1.51 3.44
N VAL A 123 -4.39 1.68 2.34
CA VAL A 123 -5.60 2.53 2.30
C VAL A 123 -6.60 2.13 3.38
N GLN A 124 -6.71 0.83 3.68
CA GLN A 124 -7.55 0.31 4.77
C GLN A 124 -7.13 0.86 6.15
N MET A 125 -5.83 1.02 6.40
CA MET A 125 -5.33 1.59 7.66
C MET A 125 -5.51 3.11 7.71
N LEU A 126 -5.37 3.79 6.57
CA LEU A 126 -5.66 5.22 6.47
C LEU A 126 -7.14 5.50 6.79
N GLU A 127 -8.04 4.70 6.22
CA GLU A 127 -9.48 4.78 6.50
C GLU A 127 -9.77 4.56 7.99
N LEU A 128 -9.21 3.50 8.57
CA LEU A 128 -9.46 3.12 9.96
C LEU A 128 -9.07 4.25 10.94
N ALA A 129 -7.91 4.87 10.72
CA ALA A 129 -7.41 5.96 11.55
C ALA A 129 -8.35 7.19 11.54
N LEU A 130 -9.02 7.43 10.41
CA LEU A 130 -9.87 8.61 10.19
C LEU A 130 -11.30 8.47 10.71
N ARG A 131 -11.71 7.30 11.20
CA ARG A 131 -13.04 7.12 11.79
C ARG A 131 -13.24 8.00 13.02
N GLN A 132 -14.48 8.38 13.29
CA GLN A 132 -14.80 9.11 14.51
C GLN A 132 -15.07 8.11 15.65
N GLY A 133 -14.44 8.35 16.81
CA GLY A 133 -14.61 7.55 18.02
C GLY A 133 -13.88 6.20 18.01
N ASP A 134 -13.34 5.83 19.17
CA ASP A 134 -12.40 4.71 19.31
C ASP A 134 -13.09 3.32 19.21
N GLY A 135 -14.39 3.24 19.52
CA GLY A 135 -15.16 1.99 19.38
C GLY A 135 -15.42 1.52 17.94
N SER A 136 -15.11 2.34 16.94
CA SER A 136 -15.31 1.99 15.52
C SER A 136 -14.07 1.38 14.86
N ARG A 137 -12.94 1.25 15.59
CA ARG A 137 -11.65 0.87 15.01
C ARG A 137 -11.29 -0.60 15.15
N GLU A 138 -12.07 -1.37 15.93
CA GLU A 138 -11.82 -2.79 16.14
C GLU A 138 -12.00 -3.64 14.86
N TRP A 139 -12.82 -3.18 13.91
CA TRP A 139 -13.14 -3.95 12.70
C TRP A 139 -12.75 -3.20 11.43
N LEU A 140 -12.00 -3.88 10.56
CA LEU A 140 -11.53 -3.34 9.29
C LEU A 140 -12.69 -3.22 8.28
N ALA A 141 -12.71 -2.13 7.50
CA ALA A 141 -13.62 -2.01 6.36
C ALA A 141 -13.13 -2.83 5.16
N GLY A 142 -14.08 -3.35 4.39
CA GLY A 142 -13.82 -3.93 3.07
C GLY A 142 -13.68 -2.86 1.99
N LEU A 143 -12.99 -3.18 0.88
CA LEU A 143 -12.77 -2.25 -0.23
C LEU A 143 -14.10 -1.74 -0.81
N ASP A 144 -15.12 -2.61 -0.93
CA ASP A 144 -16.45 -2.22 -1.42
C ASP A 144 -17.12 -1.16 -0.52
N GLN A 145 -16.93 -1.26 0.79
CA GLN A 145 -17.47 -0.29 1.74
C GLN A 145 -16.79 1.07 1.59
N CYS A 146 -15.47 1.08 1.43
CA CYS A 146 -14.70 2.30 1.17
C CYS A 146 -15.10 2.92 -0.18
N ILE A 147 -15.20 2.12 -1.25
CA ILE A 147 -15.62 2.62 -2.57
C ILE A 147 -17.01 3.24 -2.49
N ALA A 148 -18.00 2.53 -1.95
CA ALA A 148 -19.38 2.99 -1.89
C ALA A 148 -19.55 4.28 -1.06
N ARG A 149 -18.72 4.49 -0.04
CA ARG A 149 -18.77 5.68 0.82
C ARG A 149 -17.96 6.85 0.28
N ASP A 150 -16.81 6.56 -0.33
CA ASP A 150 -15.76 7.54 -0.47
C ASP A 150 -15.22 7.75 -1.88
N SER A 151 -15.57 6.90 -2.85
CA SER A 151 -15.13 7.06 -4.24
C SER A 151 -16.27 7.54 -5.13
N ASP A 152 -16.01 8.66 -5.82
CA ASP A 152 -16.87 9.27 -6.85
C ASP A 152 -16.44 8.87 -8.28
N LEU A 153 -15.52 7.91 -8.40
CA LEU A 153 -14.99 7.48 -9.69
C LEU A 153 -16.01 6.62 -10.45
N GLU A 154 -16.49 7.14 -11.57
CA GLU A 154 -17.20 6.37 -12.58
C GLU A 154 -16.19 5.71 -13.52
N ILE A 155 -16.12 4.38 -13.50
CA ILE A 155 -15.20 3.61 -14.35
C ILE A 155 -15.93 3.18 -15.62
N GLU A 156 -15.69 3.88 -16.74
CA GLU A 156 -15.97 3.31 -18.06
C GLU A 156 -14.73 2.61 -18.61
N MET A 157 -14.71 1.29 -18.49
CA MET A 157 -13.59 0.48 -18.96
C MET A 157 -13.75 0.11 -20.44
N HIS A 158 -12.98 0.75 -21.32
CA HIS A 158 -12.83 0.30 -22.71
C HIS A 158 -11.73 -0.76 -22.81
N VAL A 159 -12.10 -2.03 -22.69
CA VAL A 159 -11.21 -3.15 -23.02
C VAL A 159 -11.25 -3.37 -24.54
N PRO A 160 -10.12 -3.32 -25.27
CA PRO A 160 -10.11 -3.67 -26.69
C PRO A 160 -10.67 -5.09 -26.90
N ALA A 161 -11.55 -5.24 -27.89
CA ALA A 161 -12.17 -6.51 -28.23
C ALA A 161 -11.08 -7.58 -28.48
N GLY A 162 -11.06 -8.64 -27.65
CA GLY A 162 -10.09 -9.74 -27.73
C GLY A 162 -9.24 -9.98 -26.47
N LEU A 163 -9.05 -8.96 -25.61
CA LEU A 163 -8.28 -9.09 -24.35
C LEU A 163 -9.15 -9.52 -23.15
N CYS A 164 -10.47 -9.30 -23.23
CA CYS A 164 -11.46 -9.40 -22.15
C CYS A 164 -11.57 -10.80 -21.50
N ARG A 165 -11.14 -11.89 -22.17
CA ARG A 165 -11.23 -13.25 -21.60
C ARG A 165 -9.93 -13.78 -20.96
N SER A 166 -8.80 -13.07 -21.09
CA SER A 166 -7.48 -13.62 -20.72
C SER A 166 -6.82 -12.94 -19.51
N ILE A 167 -7.14 -11.68 -19.23
CA ILE A 167 -6.51 -10.91 -18.15
C ILE A 167 -7.46 -10.85 -16.94
N ARG A 168 -7.13 -11.55 -15.86
CA ARG A 168 -7.88 -11.50 -14.60
C ARG A 168 -7.24 -10.52 -13.63
N TYR A 169 -7.98 -9.47 -13.28
CA TYR A 169 -7.65 -8.57 -12.17
C TYR A 169 -8.93 -8.05 -11.54
N ASP A 170 -8.79 -7.44 -10.38
CA ASP A 170 -9.87 -6.76 -9.66
C ASP A 170 -9.89 -5.28 -10.06
N GLU A 171 -10.93 -4.86 -10.78
CA GLU A 171 -11.07 -3.48 -11.28
C GLU A 171 -11.15 -2.45 -10.15
N ARG A 172 -11.51 -2.88 -8.94
CA ARG A 172 -11.57 -2.01 -7.75
C ARG A 172 -10.23 -1.35 -7.42
N ILE A 173 -9.11 -1.90 -7.91
CA ILE A 173 -7.77 -1.27 -7.79
C ILE A 173 -7.74 0.15 -8.38
N LEU A 174 -8.59 0.44 -9.36
CA LEU A 174 -8.66 1.74 -10.03
C LEU A 174 -9.21 2.85 -9.11
N HIS A 175 -9.91 2.49 -8.03
CA HIS A 175 -10.40 3.45 -7.02
C HIS A 175 -9.32 3.84 -5.99
N LEU A 176 -8.23 3.08 -5.88
CA LEU A 176 -7.22 3.32 -4.85
C LEU A 176 -6.56 4.70 -4.92
N PRO A 177 -6.29 5.32 -6.08
CA PRO A 177 -5.76 6.68 -6.09
C PRO A 177 -6.70 7.71 -5.47
N VAL A 178 -8.01 7.58 -5.71
CA VAL A 178 -9.04 8.47 -5.17
C VAL A 178 -9.12 8.29 -3.65
N LEU A 179 -9.24 7.04 -3.19
CA LEU A 179 -9.31 6.72 -1.76
C LEU A 179 -8.03 7.12 -1.01
N TRP A 180 -6.86 6.77 -1.57
CA TRP A 180 -5.56 7.12 -1.00
C TRP A 180 -5.44 8.63 -0.84
N LYS A 181 -5.72 9.40 -1.90
CA LYS A 181 -5.63 10.86 -1.83
C LYS A 181 -6.56 11.43 -0.76
N LYS A 182 -7.82 11.00 -0.76
CA LYS A 182 -8.83 11.46 0.20
C LYS A 182 -8.43 11.20 1.65
N TYR A 183 -7.95 10.00 1.96
CA TYR A 183 -7.57 9.64 3.33
C TYR A 183 -6.21 10.24 3.72
N HIS A 184 -5.23 10.20 2.82
CA HIS A 184 -3.92 10.80 3.03
C HIS A 184 -4.02 12.30 3.34
N ASP A 185 -4.77 13.06 2.55
CA ASP A 185 -4.93 14.51 2.74
C ASP A 185 -5.60 14.84 4.10
N ARG A 186 -6.46 13.95 4.61
CA ARG A 186 -7.13 14.11 5.92
C ARG A 186 -6.25 13.71 7.12
N LEU A 187 -5.15 13.00 6.88
CA LEU A 187 -4.18 12.61 7.90
C LEU A 187 -3.09 13.67 8.11
N LEU A 188 -3.01 14.70 7.27
CA LEU A 188 -2.10 15.82 7.45
C LEU A 188 -2.29 16.45 8.84
N GLY A 189 -1.19 16.60 9.58
CA GLY A 189 -1.19 17.12 10.96
C GLY A 189 -1.72 16.15 12.01
N LYS A 190 -1.91 14.87 11.70
CA LYS A 190 -2.33 13.82 12.66
C LYS A 190 -1.19 12.87 13.00
N SER A 191 -0.08 13.40 13.51
CA SER A 191 1.20 12.66 13.69
C SER A 191 1.08 11.38 14.52
N PHE A 192 0.23 11.37 15.57
CA PHE A 192 -0.09 10.15 16.32
C PHE A 192 -0.59 9.03 15.39
N TRP A 193 -1.62 9.32 14.59
CA TRP A 193 -2.19 8.33 13.67
C TRP A 193 -1.21 7.91 12.58
N VAL A 194 -0.37 8.83 12.10
CA VAL A 194 0.70 8.49 11.13
C VAL A 194 1.67 7.47 11.73
N ALA A 195 2.10 7.66 12.98
CA ALA A 195 2.96 6.73 13.68
C ALA A 195 2.26 5.37 13.89
N THR A 196 1.02 5.38 14.39
CA THR A 196 0.24 4.16 14.64
C THR A 196 0.01 3.36 13.35
N ILE A 197 -0.30 4.03 12.23
CA ILE A 197 -0.46 3.37 10.92
C ILE A 197 0.84 2.69 10.49
N ARG A 198 1.99 3.35 10.65
CA ARG A 198 3.29 2.80 10.26
C ARG A 198 3.65 1.55 11.06
N GLU A 199 3.48 1.63 12.38
CA GLU A 199 3.73 0.48 13.26
C GLU A 199 2.78 -0.68 12.93
N ALA A 200 1.48 -0.40 12.75
CA ALA A 200 0.50 -1.41 12.37
C ALA A 200 0.85 -2.05 11.02
N THR A 201 1.23 -1.24 10.02
CA THR A 201 1.65 -1.72 8.69
C THR A 201 2.88 -2.63 8.80
N GLN A 202 3.87 -2.26 9.61
CA GLN A 202 5.05 -3.08 9.87
C GLN A 202 4.67 -4.44 10.48
N LYS A 203 3.85 -4.44 11.54
CA LYS A 203 3.38 -5.68 12.21
C LYS A 203 2.57 -6.56 11.23
N ARG A 204 1.69 -5.96 10.42
CA ARG A 204 0.86 -6.65 9.41
C ARG A 204 1.70 -7.31 8.32
N LEU A 205 2.73 -6.61 7.83
CA LEU A 205 3.66 -7.16 6.84
C LEU A 205 4.54 -8.25 7.45
N ALA A 206 5.00 -8.10 8.69
CA ALA A 206 5.79 -9.12 9.38
C ALA A 206 5.02 -10.45 9.51
N VAL A 207 3.74 -10.42 9.87
CA VAL A 207 2.90 -11.64 9.92
C VAL A 207 2.75 -12.30 8.54
N SER A 208 2.77 -11.52 7.47
CA SER A 208 2.73 -12.04 6.10
C SER A 208 4.01 -12.81 5.71
N CYS A 209 5.11 -12.56 6.41
CA CYS A 209 6.40 -13.24 6.25
C CYS A 209 6.69 -14.28 7.36
N GLY A 210 5.65 -14.76 8.05
CA GLY A 210 5.78 -15.80 9.09
C GLY A 210 6.07 -15.28 10.50
N GLY A 211 6.09 -13.95 10.69
CA GLY A 211 6.13 -13.34 12.02
C GLY A 211 4.84 -13.60 12.81
N SER A 212 4.87 -13.33 14.12
CA SER A 212 3.71 -13.43 15.00
C SER A 212 3.58 -12.16 15.82
N HIS A 213 2.43 -11.49 15.70
CA HIS A 213 2.08 -10.31 16.47
C HIS A 213 0.64 -10.44 16.95
N ARG A 214 0.42 -10.24 18.26
CA ARG A 214 -0.92 -10.29 18.86
C ARG A 214 -1.85 -9.30 18.15
N GLY A 215 -3.06 -9.73 17.81
CA GLY A 215 -4.07 -8.90 17.13
C GLY A 215 -3.87 -8.79 15.61
N TYR A 216 -2.79 -9.33 15.06
CA TYR A 216 -2.51 -9.29 13.63
C TYR A 216 -2.48 -10.70 13.03
N SER A 217 -3.24 -10.88 11.95
CA SER A 217 -3.26 -12.09 11.14
C SER A 217 -3.52 -11.71 9.68
N VAL A 218 -3.04 -12.53 8.74
CA VAL A 218 -3.22 -12.32 7.30
C VAL A 218 -4.70 -12.28 6.92
N ASP A 219 -5.54 -13.05 7.60
CA ASP A 219 -6.96 -13.21 7.26
C ASP A 219 -7.92 -12.58 8.29
N SER A 220 -7.41 -11.93 9.34
CA SER A 220 -8.27 -11.32 10.36
C SER A 220 -8.91 -10.02 9.86
N ALA A 221 -10.22 -9.92 10.04
CA ALA A 221 -10.99 -8.68 9.89
C ALA A 221 -10.96 -7.81 11.16
N ARG A 222 -10.57 -8.38 12.31
CA ARG A 222 -10.34 -7.62 13.54
C ARG A 222 -8.99 -6.93 13.45
N SER A 223 -8.96 -5.64 13.75
CA SER A 223 -7.73 -4.88 13.95
C SER A 223 -7.16 -5.16 15.35
N ALA A 224 -5.98 -4.63 15.64
CA ALA A 224 -5.44 -4.58 17.00
C ALA A 224 -5.77 -3.23 17.70
N TRP A 225 -6.73 -2.47 17.18
CA TRP A 225 -7.10 -1.14 17.65
C TRP A 225 -8.47 -1.17 18.31
N ASP A 226 -8.54 -1.81 19.48
CA ASP A 226 -9.67 -1.64 20.39
C ASP A 226 -9.51 -0.35 21.22
N ARG A 227 -10.57 0.01 21.95
CA ARG A 227 -10.59 1.27 22.71
C ARG A 227 -9.42 1.37 23.68
N ASP A 228 -9.21 0.31 24.46
CA ASP A 228 -8.24 0.30 25.54
C ASP A 228 -6.83 0.37 24.95
N SER A 229 -6.56 -0.38 23.87
CA SER A 229 -5.28 -0.30 23.15
C SER A 229 -4.98 1.09 22.58
N ILE A 230 -5.98 1.81 22.06
CA ILE A 230 -5.80 3.16 21.51
C ILE A 230 -5.54 4.16 22.64
N GLU A 231 -6.25 4.01 23.76
CA GLU A 231 -6.05 4.84 24.95
C GLU A 231 -4.63 4.68 25.49
N GLU A 232 -4.15 3.45 25.65
CA GLU A 232 -2.78 3.15 26.09
C GLU A 232 -1.72 3.71 25.12
N GLU A 233 -1.88 3.50 23.81
CA GLU A 233 -0.95 4.01 22.80
C GLU A 233 -0.92 5.55 22.78
N ARG A 234 -2.08 6.20 22.96
CA ARG A 234 -2.19 7.66 22.99
C ARG A 234 -1.54 8.26 24.23
N ASP A 235 -1.72 7.62 25.38
CA ASP A 235 -1.09 8.07 26.63
C ASP A 235 0.43 7.92 26.56
N SER A 236 0.92 6.78 26.06
CA SER A 236 2.36 6.56 25.82
C SER A 236 2.94 7.59 24.84
N TRP A 237 2.22 7.91 23.76
CA TRP A 237 2.65 8.93 22.81
C TRP A 237 2.73 10.33 23.44
N ASN A 238 1.73 10.69 24.25
CA ASN A 238 1.71 11.98 24.94
C ASN A 238 2.87 12.09 25.94
N ASP A 239 3.18 11.00 26.67
CA ASP A 239 4.33 10.94 27.55
C ASP A 239 5.64 11.15 26.77
N ASP A 240 5.81 10.50 25.62
CA ASP A 240 6.99 10.67 24.77
C ASP A 240 7.16 12.10 24.25
N VAL A 241 6.07 12.73 23.79
CA VAL A 241 6.06 14.14 23.35
C VAL A 241 6.42 15.07 24.50
N MET A 242 5.84 14.85 25.69
CA MET A 242 6.10 15.65 26.88
C MET A 242 7.55 15.50 27.36
N MET A 243 8.06 14.27 27.40
CA MET A 243 9.43 13.98 27.83
C MET A 243 10.44 14.57 26.87
N ASP A 244 10.22 14.46 25.55
CA ASP A 244 11.12 15.06 24.57
C ASP A 244 11.12 16.59 24.63
N HIS A 245 9.96 17.21 24.89
CA HIS A 245 9.88 18.64 25.14
C HIS A 245 10.65 19.06 26.40
N ILE A 246 10.48 18.35 27.52
CA ILE A 246 11.17 18.65 28.80
C ILE A 246 12.69 18.57 28.65
N HIS A 247 13.18 17.65 27.83
CA HIS A 247 14.61 17.44 27.60
C HIS A 247 15.14 18.25 26.41
N ASN A 248 14.42 19.27 25.92
CA ASN A 248 14.81 20.09 24.77
C ASN A 248 15.18 19.27 23.51
N GLY A 249 14.56 18.10 23.33
CA GLY A 249 14.83 17.19 22.22
C GLY A 249 15.89 16.10 22.49
N ASP A 250 16.55 16.08 23.65
CA ASP A 250 17.59 15.08 23.95
C ASP A 250 17.01 13.67 24.23
N TRP A 251 15.70 13.54 24.43
CA TRP A 251 15.04 12.27 24.73
C TRP A 251 14.89 11.39 23.48
N LEU A 252 14.35 11.96 22.41
CA LEU A 252 14.01 11.25 21.17
C LEU A 252 14.66 11.87 19.92
N GLY A 253 15.24 13.06 20.03
CA GLY A 253 15.88 13.79 18.93
C GLY A 253 15.16 15.07 18.51
N GLY A 254 14.18 15.55 19.28
CA GLY A 254 13.52 16.83 19.05
C GLY A 254 12.82 16.92 17.69
N ALA A 255 12.91 18.08 17.04
CA ALA A 255 12.22 18.36 15.79
C ALA A 255 12.53 17.35 14.66
N GLU A 256 13.77 16.85 14.58
CA GLU A 256 14.13 15.86 13.56
C GLU A 256 13.41 14.53 13.77
N HIS A 257 13.21 14.12 15.03
CA HIS A 257 12.47 12.91 15.36
C HIS A 257 11.01 13.03 14.91
N TRP A 258 10.36 14.15 15.22
CA TRP A 258 8.92 14.32 14.98
C TRP A 258 8.61 14.63 13.51
N ALA A 259 9.53 15.29 12.79
CA ALA A 259 9.37 15.61 11.37
C ALA A 259 9.14 14.37 10.49
N LYS A 260 9.63 13.20 10.92
CA LYS A 260 9.38 11.95 10.18
C LYS A 260 7.89 11.60 10.11
N PHE A 261 7.06 12.10 11.03
CA PHE A 261 5.62 11.82 11.10
C PHE A 261 4.74 12.91 10.44
N ASP A 262 5.34 13.95 9.87
CA ASP A 262 4.59 15.08 9.26
C ASP A 262 3.93 14.71 7.93
N VAL A 263 4.39 13.64 7.28
CA VAL A 263 3.82 13.09 6.05
C VAL A 263 3.94 11.57 6.11
N LEU A 264 2.93 10.85 5.59
CA LEU A 264 2.98 9.40 5.44
C LEU A 264 4.05 9.00 4.43
#